data_AF-K6VZ20-F1
#
_entry.id   AF-K6VZ20-F1
#
_cell.length_a   1.000
_cell.length_b   1.000
_cell.length_c   1.000
_cell.angle_alpha   90.00
_cell.angle_beta   90.00
_cell.angle_gamma   90.00
#
_symmetry.space_group_name_H-M   'P 1'
#
loop_
_entity.id
_entity.type
_entity.pdbx_description
1 polymer ?
#
loop_
_entity_poly.entity_id
_entity_poly.type
_entity_poly.pdbx_seq_one_letter_code
_entity_poly.pdbx_strand_id
1 'polypeptide(L)'
;MRIRGYAGGMQSERTGSPRVVIAAALVALAGISYSSWVLEFLWSSPLDPLRSFLSELDALHRPHRDVYVAGDVIAACCAMLAAALLLLPRPHFRGFPAITAVIALAMFGVSTISDALLPIECIPGVDPGCPSEPSGLFPQLHHIHALTSTLAVVSIFAVMIAATVSAFRDRIWPQLKMVGTVALGVIGVSTAWMLAADNLGGDFVLGLAQRIQVGGMTVWLVIWGVALATPALRPVRWTIGDRLPRYRPVLHTDPRWLPRISPQSACGATSSSGSVHPRRGPTPPARW
;
A
#
# COMPACT_ATOMS: atom_id res chain seq x y z
N MET A 1 25.30 15.55 -32.72
CA MET A 1 24.57 14.72 -31.73
C MET A 1 24.21 15.61 -30.53
N ARG A 2 22.96 16.08 -30.42
CA ARG A 2 22.54 17.07 -29.41
C ARG A 2 21.95 16.33 -28.21
N ILE A 3 22.66 16.34 -27.08
CA ILE A 3 22.22 15.74 -25.83
C ILE A 3 20.98 16.52 -25.34
N ARG A 4 19.82 15.86 -25.33
CA ARG A 4 18.57 16.41 -24.76
C ARG A 4 18.66 16.36 -23.23
N GLY A 5 18.87 17.52 -22.61
CA GLY A 5 18.67 17.69 -21.17
C GLY A 5 17.17 17.66 -20.85
N TYR A 6 16.73 16.64 -20.11
CA TYR A 6 15.37 16.58 -19.56
C TYR A 6 15.36 17.30 -18.21
N ALA A 7 14.75 18.49 -18.15
CA ALA A 7 14.41 19.12 -16.88
C ALA A 7 13.15 18.44 -16.32
N GLY A 8 13.33 17.38 -15.53
CA GLY A 8 12.24 16.68 -14.86
C GLY A 8 11.73 17.47 -13.66
N GLY A 9 10.63 18.21 -13.81
CA GLY A 9 9.92 18.80 -12.67
C GLY A 9 9.05 17.75 -11.97
N MET A 10 9.24 17.53 -10.67
CA MET A 10 8.31 16.78 -9.84
C MET A 10 7.20 17.73 -9.37
N GLN A 11 5.94 17.47 -9.71
CA GLN A 11 4.81 18.16 -9.08
C GLN A 11 4.22 17.26 -8.00
N SER A 12 4.20 17.77 -6.76
CA SER A 12 3.45 17.20 -5.65
C SER A 12 1.99 17.64 -5.78
N GLU A 13 1.09 16.78 -6.23
CA GLU A 13 -0.34 17.01 -6.00
C GLU A 13 -0.58 16.99 -4.49
N ARG A 14 -0.80 18.16 -3.90
CA ARG A 14 -0.93 18.35 -2.45
C ARG A 14 -2.38 18.07 -2.02
N THR A 15 -2.49 17.32 -0.91
CA THR A 15 -3.70 16.80 -0.21
C THR A 15 -4.49 15.73 -0.95
N GLY A 16 -4.29 14.46 -0.54
CA GLY A 16 -5.18 13.37 -0.93
C GLY A 16 -6.61 13.68 -0.51
N SER A 17 -7.58 13.29 -1.34
CA SER A 17 -9.01 13.42 -1.00
C SER A 17 -9.26 12.88 0.41
N PRO A 18 -10.07 13.54 1.27
CA PRO A 18 -10.34 13.06 2.63
C PRO A 18 -10.84 11.61 2.63
N ARG A 19 -11.57 11.23 1.58
CA ARG A 19 -12.02 9.85 1.31
C ARG A 19 -10.86 8.85 1.22
N VAL A 20 -9.76 9.21 0.56
CA VAL A 20 -8.56 8.36 0.43
C VAL A 20 -7.79 8.29 1.74
N VAL A 21 -7.73 9.40 2.48
CA VAL A 21 -7.09 9.41 3.80
C VAL A 21 -7.85 8.52 4.79
N ILE A 22 -9.18 8.55 4.76
CA ILE A 22 -10.01 7.66 5.58
C ILE A 22 -9.81 6.20 5.13
N ALA A 23 -9.86 5.92 3.83
CA ALA A 23 -9.61 4.57 3.32
C ALA A 23 -8.21 4.06 3.69
N ALA A 24 -7.18 4.91 3.62
CA ALA A 24 -5.83 4.61 4.05
C ALA A 24 -5.74 4.23 5.53
N ALA A 25 -6.40 5.02 6.39
CA ALA A 25 -6.48 4.74 7.83
C ALA A 25 -7.20 3.41 8.11
N LEU A 26 -8.29 3.12 7.39
CA LEU A 26 -9.02 1.87 7.50
C LEU A 26 -8.19 0.67 7.03
N VAL A 27 -7.43 0.78 5.93
CA VAL A 27 -6.51 -0.29 5.49
C VAL A 27 -5.43 -0.56 6.55
N ALA A 28 -4.86 0.49 7.14
CA ALA A 28 -3.88 0.33 8.20
C ALA A 28 -4.49 -0.29 9.46
N LEU A 29 -5.68 0.18 9.87
CA LEU A 29 -6.42 -0.37 11.00
C LEU A 29 -6.78 -1.84 10.78
N ALA A 30 -7.14 -2.23 9.55
CA ALA A 30 -7.40 -3.62 9.20
C ALA A 30 -6.16 -4.50 9.44
N GLY A 31 -4.97 -4.05 9.01
CA GLY A 31 -3.72 -4.78 9.30
C GLY A 31 -3.42 -4.87 10.80
N ILE A 32 -3.66 -3.80 11.56
CA ILE A 32 -3.43 -3.77 13.01
C ILE A 32 -4.39 -4.72 13.73
N SER A 33 -5.69 -4.66 13.44
CA SER A 33 -6.68 -5.52 14.09
C SER A 33 -6.56 -6.99 13.69
N TYR A 34 -6.14 -7.27 12.46
CA TYR A 34 -5.81 -8.63 12.00
C TYR A 34 -4.55 -9.21 12.68
N SER A 35 -3.81 -8.38 13.44
CA SER A 35 -2.71 -8.84 14.30
C SER A 35 -3.16 -9.18 15.73
N SER A 36 -4.47 -9.38 15.97
CA SER A 36 -5.00 -9.77 17.29
C SER A 36 -4.38 -11.05 17.85
N TRP A 37 -3.93 -11.97 16.97
CA TRP A 37 -3.20 -13.19 17.33
C TRP A 37 -1.96 -12.93 18.19
N VAL A 38 -1.30 -11.77 18.06
CA VAL A 38 -0.12 -11.42 18.89
C VAL A 38 -0.47 -11.35 20.38
N LEU A 39 -1.73 -11.12 20.72
CA LEU A 39 -2.19 -11.12 22.11
C LEU A 39 -2.09 -12.51 22.76
N GLU A 40 -1.90 -13.59 21.97
CA GLU A 40 -1.64 -14.93 22.50
C GLU A 40 -0.43 -14.99 23.45
N PHE A 41 0.56 -14.11 23.25
CA PHE A 41 1.76 -14.04 24.09
C PHE A 41 1.55 -13.31 25.42
N LEU A 42 0.37 -12.71 25.63
CA LEU A 42 0.04 -11.99 26.86
C LEU A 42 -0.68 -12.85 27.89
N TRP A 43 -1.19 -14.02 27.49
CA TRP A 43 -1.92 -14.94 28.36
C TRP A 43 -1.48 -16.39 28.16
N SER A 44 -1.74 -17.23 29.17
CA SER A 44 -1.46 -18.66 29.07
C SER A 44 -2.44 -19.33 28.10
N SER A 45 -1.93 -19.82 26.97
CA SER A 45 -2.68 -20.64 26.02
C SER A 45 -2.30 -22.11 26.15
N PRO A 46 -3.27 -23.06 26.06
CA PRO A 46 -2.96 -24.49 25.98
C PRO A 46 -2.38 -24.91 24.62
N LEU A 47 -2.39 -24.01 23.63
CA LEU A 47 -1.89 -24.26 22.28
C LEU A 47 -0.41 -23.88 22.18
N ASP A 48 0.39 -24.74 21.53
CA ASP A 48 1.78 -24.45 21.19
C ASP A 48 1.83 -23.53 19.96
N PRO A 49 2.31 -22.27 20.07
CA PRO A 49 2.34 -21.33 18.95
C PRO A 49 3.20 -21.78 17.76
N LEU A 50 4.10 -22.74 17.97
CA LEU A 50 4.93 -23.26 16.88
C LEU A 50 4.19 -24.31 16.05
N ARG A 51 3.13 -24.92 16.58
CA ARG A 51 2.43 -26.06 15.97
C ARG A 51 0.95 -25.78 15.69
N SER A 52 0.32 -24.91 16.48
CA SER A 52 -1.10 -24.58 16.36
C SER A 52 -1.37 -23.61 15.23
N PHE A 53 -2.51 -23.76 14.58
CA PHE A 53 -3.00 -22.76 13.63
C PHE A 53 -3.50 -21.51 14.34
N LEU A 54 -3.58 -20.38 13.63
CA LEU A 54 -4.21 -19.16 14.13
C LEU A 54 -5.72 -19.32 14.28
N SER A 55 -6.38 -20.04 13.37
CA SER A 55 -7.80 -20.36 13.47
C SER A 55 -8.13 -21.21 14.70
N GLU A 56 -7.18 -21.97 15.22
CA GLU A 56 -7.38 -22.71 16.47
C GLU A 56 -7.51 -21.80 17.71
N LEU A 57 -7.09 -20.53 17.62
CA LEU A 57 -7.28 -19.54 18.70
C LEU A 57 -8.75 -19.10 18.81
N ASP A 58 -9.52 -19.18 17.72
CA ASP A 58 -10.91 -18.77 17.65
C ASP A 58 -11.93 -19.91 17.85
N ALA A 59 -11.45 -21.14 18.09
CA ALA A 59 -12.32 -22.30 18.26
C ALA A 59 -13.26 -22.16 19.46
N LEU A 60 -14.45 -22.80 19.39
CA LEU A 60 -15.60 -22.56 20.30
C LEU A 60 -15.28 -22.67 21.80
N HIS A 61 -14.26 -23.44 22.19
CA HIS A 61 -13.93 -23.72 23.58
C HIS A 61 -12.58 -23.15 24.03
N ARG A 62 -12.10 -22.09 23.35
CA ARG A 62 -10.78 -21.49 23.64
C ARG A 62 -10.87 -20.27 24.55
N PRO A 63 -9.89 -20.09 25.44
CA PRO A 63 -9.80 -18.88 26.26
C PRO A 63 -9.57 -17.66 25.37
N HIS A 64 -10.22 -16.54 25.70
CA HIS A 64 -10.07 -15.27 24.99
C HIS A 64 -10.48 -15.28 23.51
N ARG A 65 -11.24 -16.28 23.06
CA ARG A 65 -11.82 -16.37 21.70
C ARG A 65 -12.37 -15.04 21.20
N ASP A 66 -13.16 -14.37 22.04
CA ASP A 66 -13.87 -13.14 21.67
C ASP A 66 -12.91 -12.02 21.23
N VAL A 67 -11.66 -12.00 21.73
CA VAL A 67 -10.67 -11.01 21.33
C VAL A 67 -10.17 -11.26 19.91
N TYR A 68 -9.91 -12.51 19.56
CA TYR A 68 -9.46 -12.88 18.21
C TYR A 68 -10.57 -12.65 17.19
N VAL A 69 -11.78 -13.12 17.50
CA VAL A 69 -12.99 -12.89 16.69
C VAL A 69 -13.25 -11.39 16.50
N ALA A 70 -13.15 -10.59 17.56
CA ALA A 70 -13.31 -9.14 17.44
C ALA A 70 -12.23 -8.52 16.54
N GLY A 71 -10.98 -8.97 16.65
CA GLY A 71 -9.89 -8.54 15.77
C GLY A 71 -10.19 -8.79 14.29
N ASP A 72 -10.65 -10.00 13.95
CA ASP A 72 -10.99 -10.39 12.59
C ASP A 72 -12.21 -9.66 12.06
N VAL A 73 -13.27 -9.50 12.87
CA VAL A 73 -14.46 -8.74 12.50
C VAL A 73 -14.11 -7.26 12.25
N ILE A 74 -13.29 -6.64 13.10
CA ILE A 74 -12.83 -5.27 12.91
C ILE A 74 -11.98 -5.17 11.63
N ALA A 75 -11.07 -6.11 11.41
CA ALA A 75 -10.23 -6.14 10.21
C ALA A 75 -11.07 -6.21 8.94
N ALA A 76 -12.03 -7.13 8.91
CA ALA A 76 -12.95 -7.32 7.81
C ALA A 76 -13.80 -6.08 7.54
N CYS A 77 -14.41 -5.50 8.58
CA CYS A 77 -15.20 -4.27 8.45
C CYS A 77 -14.36 -3.13 7.87
N CYS A 78 -13.14 -2.94 8.39
CA CYS A 78 -12.25 -1.89 7.91
C CYS A 78 -11.83 -2.11 6.45
N ALA A 79 -11.50 -3.35 6.06
CA ALA A 79 -11.15 -3.70 4.69
C ALA A 79 -12.31 -3.44 3.71
N MET A 80 -13.51 -3.90 4.04
CA MET A 80 -14.71 -3.68 3.21
C MET A 80 -15.07 -2.20 3.09
N LEU A 81 -15.03 -1.45 4.19
CA LEU A 81 -15.31 -0.01 4.18
C LEU A 81 -14.25 0.76 3.38
N ALA A 82 -12.97 0.41 3.52
CA ALA A 82 -11.91 1.00 2.71
C ALA A 82 -12.13 0.71 1.22
N ALA A 83 -12.48 -0.53 0.86
CA ALA A 83 -12.76 -0.90 -0.52
C ALA A 83 -13.96 -0.13 -1.09
N ALA A 84 -15.06 -0.02 -0.35
CA ALA A 84 -16.21 0.79 -0.72
C ALA A 84 -15.82 2.27 -0.91
N LEU A 85 -15.05 2.83 0.02
CA LEU A 85 -14.49 4.19 -0.09
C LEU A 85 -13.46 4.34 -1.20
N LEU A 86 -12.93 3.29 -1.81
CA LEU A 86 -12.05 3.42 -2.97
C LEU A 86 -12.81 3.21 -4.30
N LEU A 87 -13.95 2.52 -4.29
CA LEU A 87 -14.76 2.23 -5.48
C LEU A 87 -15.96 3.17 -5.70
N LEU A 88 -16.64 3.63 -4.64
CA LEU A 88 -17.96 4.29 -4.73
C LEU A 88 -17.95 5.79 -4.38
N PRO A 89 -18.65 6.66 -5.13
CA PRO A 89 -19.52 6.36 -6.27
C PRO A 89 -18.75 6.17 -7.58
N ARG A 90 -17.49 6.62 -7.63
CA ARG A 90 -16.58 6.37 -8.74
C ARG A 90 -15.23 5.90 -8.21
N PRO A 91 -14.55 4.97 -8.90
CA PRO A 91 -13.24 4.49 -8.51
C PRO A 91 -12.24 5.65 -8.43
N HIS A 92 -11.56 5.75 -7.29
CA HIS A 92 -10.53 6.77 -7.10
C HIS A 92 -9.28 6.44 -7.93
N PHE A 93 -8.87 5.18 -7.91
CA PHE A 93 -7.80 4.65 -8.75
C PHE A 93 -8.35 4.08 -10.05
N ARG A 94 -7.56 4.16 -11.12
CA ARG A 94 -7.92 3.66 -12.45
C ARG A 94 -6.88 2.66 -12.93
N GLY A 95 -7.33 1.70 -13.72
CA GLY A 95 -6.50 0.63 -14.28
C GLY A 95 -6.81 -0.71 -13.64
N PHE A 96 -6.64 -1.76 -14.44
CA PHE A 96 -6.97 -3.13 -14.04
C PHE A 96 -6.32 -3.55 -12.71
N PRO A 97 -4.98 -3.40 -12.49
CA PRO A 97 -4.36 -3.83 -11.24
C PRO A 97 -4.89 -3.09 -10.00
N ALA A 98 -5.11 -1.78 -10.10
CA ALA A 98 -5.63 -0.99 -8.98
C ALA A 98 -7.06 -1.40 -8.60
N ILE A 99 -7.93 -1.62 -9.59
CA ILE A 99 -9.31 -2.06 -9.35
C ILE A 99 -9.33 -3.49 -8.78
N THR A 100 -8.51 -4.39 -9.33
CA THR A 100 -8.35 -5.75 -8.81
C THR A 100 -7.92 -5.74 -7.35
N ALA A 101 -6.94 -4.91 -6.98
CA ALA A 101 -6.49 -4.81 -5.58
C ALA A 101 -7.63 -4.41 -4.64
N VAL A 102 -8.46 -3.45 -5.05
CA VAL A 102 -9.55 -2.95 -4.20
C VAL A 102 -10.71 -3.96 -4.11
N ILE A 103 -11.05 -4.64 -5.21
CA ILE A 103 -12.05 -5.72 -5.18
C ILE A 103 -11.56 -6.89 -4.33
N ALA A 104 -10.31 -7.30 -4.50
CA ALA A 104 -9.71 -8.36 -3.69
C ALA A 104 -9.68 -7.99 -2.20
N LEU A 105 -9.54 -6.71 -1.85
CA LEU A 105 -9.61 -6.26 -0.45
C LEU A 105 -11.02 -6.43 0.13
N ALA A 106 -12.06 -6.16 -0.67
CA ALA A 106 -13.43 -6.45 -0.26
C ALA A 106 -13.67 -7.95 -0.07
N MET A 107 -13.17 -8.78 -1.01
CA MET A 107 -13.26 -10.24 -0.90
C MET A 107 -12.53 -10.77 0.33
N PHE A 108 -11.33 -10.25 0.62
CA PHE A 108 -10.62 -10.55 1.86
C PHE A 108 -11.49 -10.26 3.08
N GLY A 109 -12.09 -9.07 3.16
CA GLY A 109 -12.98 -8.73 4.28
C GLY A 109 -14.19 -9.67 4.39
N VAL A 110 -14.85 -10.00 3.29
CA VAL A 110 -16.00 -10.93 3.28
C VAL A 110 -15.59 -12.34 3.73
N SER A 111 -14.44 -12.84 3.27
CA SER A 111 -13.93 -14.15 3.68
C SER A 111 -13.53 -14.16 5.15
N THR A 112 -12.79 -13.17 5.63
CA THR A 112 -12.34 -13.07 7.03
C THR A 112 -13.50 -12.93 8.02
N ILE A 113 -14.55 -12.16 7.70
CA ILE A 113 -15.73 -12.13 8.58
C ILE A 113 -16.49 -13.45 8.56
N SER A 114 -16.48 -14.16 7.44
CA SER A 114 -17.10 -15.49 7.35
C SER A 114 -16.33 -16.51 8.18
N ASP A 115 -14.99 -16.48 8.19
CA ASP A 115 -14.15 -17.29 9.06
C ASP A 115 -14.52 -17.09 10.54
N ALA A 116 -14.60 -15.82 10.97
CA ALA A 116 -14.89 -15.46 12.36
C ALA A 116 -16.30 -15.91 12.83
N LEU A 117 -17.26 -15.96 11.89
CA LEU A 117 -18.65 -16.39 12.15
C LEU A 117 -18.86 -17.90 12.03
N LEU A 118 -17.91 -18.63 11.43
CA LEU A 118 -17.96 -20.07 11.22
C LEU A 118 -16.77 -20.73 11.93
N PRO A 119 -16.71 -20.69 13.27
CA PRO A 119 -15.56 -21.18 14.02
C PRO A 119 -15.37 -22.69 13.91
N ILE A 120 -14.15 -23.13 14.16
CA ILE A 120 -13.83 -24.55 14.32
C ILE A 120 -14.51 -25.08 15.58
N GLU A 121 -15.21 -26.22 15.45
CA GLU A 121 -15.97 -26.84 16.54
C GLU A 121 -15.08 -27.57 17.54
N CYS A 122 -14.08 -28.33 17.06
CA CYS A 122 -13.14 -29.06 17.89
C CYS A 122 -11.76 -29.19 17.22
N ILE A 123 -10.70 -29.34 18.02
CA ILE A 123 -9.32 -29.46 17.56
C ILE A 123 -8.82 -30.90 17.80
N PRO A 124 -8.42 -31.66 16.76
CA PRO A 124 -7.84 -32.99 16.90
C PRO A 124 -6.60 -32.98 17.81
N GLY A 125 -6.56 -33.89 18.78
CA GLY A 125 -5.43 -34.02 19.73
C GLY A 125 -5.45 -33.06 20.92
N VAL A 126 -6.35 -32.06 20.93
CA VAL A 126 -6.58 -31.16 22.08
C VAL A 126 -7.93 -31.45 22.71
N ASP A 127 -8.99 -31.60 21.92
CA ASP A 127 -10.35 -31.82 22.40
C ASP A 127 -10.71 -33.32 22.48
N PRO A 128 -11.26 -33.81 23.62
CA PRO A 128 -11.64 -35.21 23.77
C PRO A 128 -12.71 -35.63 22.76
N GLY A 129 -12.44 -36.68 21.99
CA GLY A 129 -13.42 -37.25 21.04
C GLY A 129 -13.54 -36.50 19.72
N CYS A 130 -12.70 -35.49 19.46
CA CYS A 130 -12.63 -34.85 18.15
C CYS A 130 -12.04 -35.86 17.12
N PRO A 131 -12.76 -36.19 16.04
CA PRO A 131 -12.28 -37.12 15.04
C PRO A 131 -11.02 -36.58 14.37
N SER A 132 -10.01 -37.43 14.19
CA SER A 132 -8.83 -37.08 13.39
C SER A 132 -9.27 -36.91 11.93
N GLU A 133 -9.17 -35.69 11.40
CA GLU A 133 -9.49 -35.44 9.99
C GLU A 133 -8.43 -36.10 9.07
N PRO A 134 -8.84 -36.71 7.93
CA PRO A 134 -7.90 -37.27 6.98
C PRO A 134 -7.10 -36.15 6.29
N SER A 135 -5.77 -36.20 6.41
CA SER A 135 -4.87 -35.44 5.55
C SER A 135 -5.08 -35.86 4.09
N GLY A 136 -5.29 -34.90 3.18
CA GLY A 136 -5.56 -35.20 1.77
C GLY A 136 -5.37 -33.99 0.86
N LEU A 137 -5.63 -34.17 -0.45
CA LEU A 137 -5.41 -33.11 -1.45
C LEU A 137 -6.51 -32.02 -1.45
N PHE A 138 -7.67 -32.28 -0.83
CA PHE A 138 -8.82 -31.35 -0.72
C PHE A 138 -9.65 -31.47 0.59
N PRO A 139 -9.06 -31.64 1.80
CA PRO A 139 -9.82 -31.64 3.06
C PRO A 139 -10.54 -30.30 3.30
N GLN A 140 -10.09 -29.21 2.68
CA GLN A 140 -10.71 -27.88 2.80
C GLN A 140 -12.14 -27.80 2.24
N LEU A 141 -12.59 -28.79 1.45
CA LEU A 141 -13.93 -28.79 0.88
C LEU A 141 -14.99 -29.38 1.83
N HIS A 142 -14.57 -30.11 2.87
CA HIS A 142 -15.48 -30.73 3.83
C HIS A 142 -15.83 -29.82 5.02
N HIS A 143 -15.07 -28.73 5.21
CA HIS A 143 -15.28 -27.75 6.28
C HIS A 143 -15.39 -26.34 5.70
N ILE A 144 -16.53 -25.68 5.95
CA ILE A 144 -16.82 -24.35 5.42
C ILE A 144 -15.75 -23.34 5.86
N HIS A 145 -15.24 -23.47 7.09
CA HIS A 145 -14.16 -22.64 7.63
C HIS A 145 -12.88 -22.71 6.79
N ALA A 146 -12.47 -23.90 6.35
CA ALA A 146 -11.26 -24.06 5.54
C ALA A 146 -11.40 -23.42 4.14
N LEU A 147 -12.61 -23.46 3.58
CA LEU A 147 -12.94 -22.77 2.33
C LEU A 147 -12.84 -21.25 2.49
N THR A 148 -13.45 -20.68 3.52
CA THR A 148 -13.42 -19.24 3.77
C THR A 148 -12.00 -18.74 4.05
N SER A 149 -11.20 -19.51 4.80
CA SER A 149 -9.80 -19.21 5.07
C SER A 149 -8.94 -19.24 3.81
N THR A 150 -9.17 -20.22 2.94
CA THR A 150 -8.49 -20.29 1.63
C THR A 150 -8.82 -19.07 0.78
N LEU A 151 -10.10 -18.67 0.73
CA LEU A 151 -10.54 -17.48 0.01
C LEU A 151 -9.95 -16.20 0.61
N ALA A 152 -9.83 -16.10 1.94
CA ALA A 152 -9.21 -14.97 2.62
C ALA A 152 -7.73 -14.84 2.19
N VAL A 153 -6.97 -15.93 2.28
CA VAL A 153 -5.55 -15.97 1.90
C VAL A 153 -5.35 -15.64 0.42
N VAL A 154 -6.11 -16.27 -0.48
CA VAL A 154 -6.01 -15.98 -1.93
C VAL A 154 -6.37 -14.53 -2.23
N SER A 155 -7.39 -14.00 -1.57
CA SER A 155 -7.81 -12.61 -1.75
C SER A 155 -6.73 -11.64 -1.31
N ILE A 156 -6.15 -11.80 -0.12
CA ILE A 156 -5.10 -10.89 0.34
C ILE A 156 -3.84 -10.99 -0.53
N PHE A 157 -3.47 -12.18 -1.01
CA PHE A 157 -2.39 -12.32 -2.00
C PHE A 157 -2.70 -11.55 -3.29
N ALA A 158 -3.94 -11.61 -3.79
CA ALA A 158 -4.36 -10.84 -4.94
C ALA A 158 -4.30 -9.32 -4.69
N VAL A 159 -4.67 -8.85 -3.49
CA VAL A 159 -4.47 -7.43 -3.09
C VAL A 159 -2.99 -7.07 -3.19
N MET A 160 -2.13 -7.87 -2.56
CA MET A 160 -0.71 -7.61 -2.46
C MET A 160 -0.04 -7.53 -3.83
N ILE A 161 -0.29 -8.51 -4.69
CA ILE A 161 0.25 -8.58 -6.04
C ILE A 161 -0.28 -7.41 -6.87
N ALA A 162 -1.60 -7.21 -6.91
CA ALA A 162 -2.21 -6.23 -7.80
C ALA A 162 -1.86 -4.78 -7.40
N ALA A 163 -1.80 -4.47 -6.10
CA ALA A 163 -1.35 -3.17 -5.61
C ALA A 163 0.13 -2.92 -5.89
N THR A 164 0.98 -3.94 -5.69
CA THR A 164 2.42 -3.85 -5.99
C THR A 164 2.64 -3.63 -7.49
N VAL A 165 1.96 -4.38 -8.35
CA VAL A 165 1.98 -4.20 -9.82
C VAL A 165 1.52 -2.80 -10.21
N SER A 166 0.45 -2.28 -9.58
CA SER A 166 0.01 -0.89 -9.80
C SER A 166 1.11 0.12 -9.43
N ALA A 167 1.79 -0.08 -8.30
CA ALA A 167 2.88 0.79 -7.86
C ALA A 167 4.07 0.80 -8.84
N PHE A 168 4.44 -0.36 -9.39
CA PHE A 168 5.46 -0.46 -10.43
C PHE A 168 5.03 0.22 -11.73
N ARG A 169 3.80 -0.05 -12.20
CA ARG A 169 3.25 0.49 -13.44
C ARG A 169 3.14 2.01 -13.41
N ASP A 170 2.61 2.56 -12.33
CA ASP A 170 2.35 4.00 -12.19
C ASP A 170 3.58 4.75 -11.64
N ARG A 171 4.65 4.03 -11.31
CA ARG A 171 5.92 4.54 -10.75
C ARG A 171 5.75 5.35 -9.46
N ILE A 172 4.74 4.99 -8.66
CA ILE A 172 4.43 5.59 -7.37
C ILE A 172 4.99 4.76 -6.21
N TRP A 173 4.99 5.34 -5.01
CA TRP A 173 5.27 4.67 -3.72
C TRP A 173 6.49 3.72 -3.71
N PRO A 174 7.73 4.27 -3.67
CA PRO A 174 8.95 3.46 -3.68
C PRO A 174 9.02 2.44 -2.53
N GLN A 175 8.47 2.78 -1.36
CA GLN A 175 8.42 1.89 -0.20
C GLN A 175 7.59 0.65 -0.47
N LEU A 176 6.41 0.80 -1.11
CA LEU A 176 5.53 -0.32 -1.44
C LEU A 176 6.17 -1.25 -2.48
N LYS A 177 6.98 -0.71 -3.41
CA LYS A 177 7.73 -1.54 -4.37
C LYS A 177 8.83 -2.37 -3.70
N MET A 178 9.63 -1.76 -2.84
CA MET A 178 10.75 -2.48 -2.22
C MET A 178 10.27 -3.40 -1.09
N VAL A 179 9.64 -2.82 -0.07
CA VAL A 179 9.22 -3.56 1.11
C VAL A 179 8.05 -4.48 0.78
N GLY A 180 7.13 -4.05 -0.08
CA GLY A 180 6.00 -4.88 -0.48
C GLY A 180 6.40 -6.11 -1.30
N THR A 181 7.41 -6.00 -2.18
CA THR A 181 7.94 -7.17 -2.91
C THR A 181 8.72 -8.11 -1.99
N VAL A 182 9.50 -7.59 -1.05
CA VAL A 182 10.18 -8.43 -0.05
C VAL A 182 9.16 -9.16 0.83
N ALA A 183 8.14 -8.47 1.32
CA ALA A 183 7.05 -9.07 2.09
C ALA A 183 6.34 -10.17 1.29
N LEU A 184 6.00 -9.93 0.01
CA LEU A 184 5.44 -10.95 -0.88
C LEU A 184 6.31 -12.20 -0.99
N GLY A 185 7.64 -12.03 -1.09
CA GLY A 185 8.58 -13.15 -1.13
C GLY A 185 8.59 -13.95 0.17
N VAL A 186 8.70 -13.28 1.32
CA VAL A 186 8.68 -13.92 2.65
C VAL A 186 7.38 -14.66 2.90
N ILE A 187 6.24 -14.03 2.62
CA ILE A 187 4.91 -14.60 2.81
C ILE A 187 4.70 -15.77 1.85
N GLY A 188 5.14 -15.66 0.59
CA GLY A 188 5.06 -16.76 -0.39
C GLY A 188 5.88 -17.99 0.04
N VAL A 189 7.11 -17.79 0.54
CA VAL A 189 7.92 -18.87 1.12
C VAL A 189 7.24 -19.47 2.35
N SER A 190 6.64 -18.63 3.20
CA SER A 190 5.92 -19.10 4.39
C SER A 190 4.67 -19.90 4.02
N THR A 191 3.94 -19.52 2.96
CA THR A 191 2.83 -20.33 2.41
C THR A 191 3.31 -21.68 1.91
N ALA A 192 4.41 -21.71 1.15
CA ALA A 192 4.95 -22.95 0.61
C ALA A 192 5.44 -23.87 1.74
N TRP A 193 6.06 -23.30 2.78
CA TRP A 193 6.40 -24.03 4.00
C TRP A 193 5.15 -24.60 4.66
N MET A 194 4.12 -23.78 4.88
CA MET A 194 2.88 -24.24 5.50
C MET A 194 2.23 -25.41 4.75
N LEU A 195 2.13 -25.30 3.41
CA LEU A 195 1.61 -26.37 2.56
C LEU A 195 2.47 -27.64 2.62
N ALA A 196 3.79 -27.51 2.63
CA ALA A 196 4.68 -28.65 2.75
C ALA A 196 4.57 -29.31 4.13
N ALA A 197 4.50 -28.52 5.20
CA ALA A 197 4.35 -28.98 6.57
C ALA A 197 3.04 -29.74 6.78
N ASP A 198 1.95 -29.28 6.17
CA ASP A 198 0.62 -29.92 6.23
C ASP A 198 0.58 -31.26 5.48
N ASN A 199 1.38 -31.41 4.41
CA ASN A 199 1.40 -32.61 3.56
C ASN A 199 2.50 -33.63 3.94
N LEU A 200 3.48 -33.24 4.76
CA LEU A 200 4.58 -34.09 5.19
C LEU A 200 4.34 -34.51 6.65
N GLY A 201 4.36 -35.81 6.95
CA GLY A 201 4.07 -36.36 8.29
C GLY A 201 5.13 -36.11 9.38
N GLY A 202 5.61 -34.87 9.54
CA GLY A 202 6.62 -34.48 10.52
C GLY A 202 6.29 -33.16 11.23
N ASP A 203 7.05 -32.87 12.30
CA ASP A 203 6.92 -31.61 13.05
C ASP A 203 7.68 -30.48 12.33
N PHE A 204 7.07 -29.93 11.29
CA PHE A 204 7.64 -28.85 10.51
C PHE A 204 7.25 -27.46 11.03
N VAL A 205 6.85 -27.35 12.30
CA VAL A 205 6.52 -26.07 12.97
C VAL A 205 5.64 -25.15 12.11
N LEU A 206 4.54 -25.74 11.66
CA LEU A 206 3.50 -25.14 10.81
C LEU A 206 2.95 -23.82 11.37
N GLY A 207 2.73 -23.77 12.69
CA GLY A 207 2.21 -22.58 13.38
C GLY A 207 3.14 -21.38 13.28
N LEU A 208 4.47 -21.60 13.27
CA LEU A 208 5.45 -20.54 13.05
C LEU A 208 5.36 -20.00 11.61
N ALA A 209 5.28 -20.90 10.61
CA ALA A 209 5.15 -20.50 9.22
C ALA A 209 3.90 -19.62 9.00
N GLN A 210 2.77 -20.00 9.60
CA GLN A 210 1.53 -19.23 9.51
C GLN A 210 1.65 -17.86 10.21
N ARG A 211 2.31 -17.76 11.37
CA ARG A 211 2.54 -16.47 12.05
C ARG A 211 3.42 -15.53 11.26
N ILE A 212 4.47 -16.04 10.62
CA ILE A 212 5.32 -15.25 9.70
C ILE A 212 4.49 -14.78 8.49
N GLN A 213 3.66 -15.66 7.93
CA GLN A 213 2.78 -15.36 6.80
C GLN A 213 1.79 -14.24 7.15
N VAL A 214 0.98 -14.43 8.19
CA VAL A 214 -0.06 -13.48 8.62
C VAL A 214 0.55 -12.18 9.13
N GLY A 215 1.63 -12.25 9.93
CA GLY A 215 2.37 -11.06 10.35
C GLY A 215 2.97 -10.28 9.16
N GLY A 216 3.40 -10.96 8.11
CA GLY A 216 3.82 -10.32 6.87
C GLY A 216 2.65 -9.60 6.16
N MET A 217 1.48 -10.24 6.10
CA MET A 217 0.27 -9.64 5.51
C MET A 217 -0.17 -8.39 6.26
N THR A 218 -0.12 -8.40 7.59
CA THR A 218 -0.50 -7.25 8.43
C THR A 218 0.44 -6.08 8.25
N VAL A 219 1.76 -6.32 8.29
CA VAL A 219 2.78 -5.30 7.99
C VAL A 219 2.60 -4.73 6.59
N TRP A 220 2.31 -5.59 5.60
CA TRP A 220 2.07 -5.14 4.23
C TRP A 220 0.83 -4.24 4.12
N LEU A 221 -0.28 -4.60 4.76
CA LEU A 221 -1.49 -3.77 4.80
C LEU A 221 -1.22 -2.40 5.43
N VAL A 222 -0.48 -2.35 6.55
CA VAL A 222 -0.10 -1.08 7.18
C VAL A 222 0.74 -0.22 6.23
N ILE A 223 1.74 -0.80 5.57
CA ILE A 223 2.56 -0.09 4.57
C ILE A 223 1.71 0.42 3.41
N TRP A 224 0.75 -0.38 2.93
CA TRP A 224 -0.15 0.03 1.86
C TRP A 224 -1.08 1.17 2.29
N GLY A 225 -1.64 1.10 3.50
CA GLY A 225 -2.40 2.19 4.11
C GLY A 225 -1.57 3.48 4.21
N VAL A 226 -0.35 3.40 4.72
CA VAL A 226 0.58 4.56 4.77
C VAL A 226 0.87 5.08 3.35
N ALA A 227 1.13 4.21 2.39
CA ALA A 227 1.38 4.60 1.00
C ALA A 227 0.17 5.35 0.40
N LEU A 228 -1.06 4.87 0.62
CA LEU A 228 -2.29 5.52 0.19
C LEU A 228 -2.46 6.92 0.79
N ALA A 229 -2.02 7.14 2.04
CA ALA A 229 -2.05 8.44 2.69
C ALA A 229 -0.96 9.41 2.18
N THR A 230 0.14 8.90 1.61
CA THR A 230 1.23 9.73 1.09
C THR A 230 0.94 10.27 -0.31
N PRO A 231 1.22 11.57 -0.59
CA PRO A 231 1.09 12.12 -1.92
C PRO A 231 1.95 11.35 -2.93
N ALA A 232 1.33 10.85 -3.99
CA ALA A 232 2.05 10.21 -5.07
C ALA A 232 2.84 11.28 -5.86
N LEU A 233 4.17 11.28 -5.73
CA LEU A 233 5.03 12.07 -6.60
C LEU A 233 4.99 11.48 -8.01
N ARG A 234 4.13 12.02 -8.87
CA ARG A 234 4.11 11.63 -10.28
C ARG A 234 5.19 12.41 -11.03
N PRO A 235 6.12 11.75 -11.74
CA PRO A 235 7.01 12.45 -12.65
C PRO A 235 6.17 13.08 -13.76
N VAL A 236 6.17 14.41 -13.84
CA VAL A 236 5.48 15.12 -14.91
C VAL A 236 6.24 14.83 -16.20
N ARG A 237 5.63 14.06 -17.10
CA ARG A 237 6.17 13.86 -18.44
C ARG A 237 5.80 15.08 -19.29
N TRP A 238 6.69 16.06 -19.34
CA TRP A 238 6.59 17.14 -20.33
C TRP A 238 6.77 16.54 -21.72
N THR A 239 5.71 16.53 -22.53
CA THR A 239 5.87 16.32 -23.96
C THR A 239 6.28 17.64 -24.61
N ILE A 240 7.27 17.60 -25.52
CA ILE A 240 7.66 18.76 -26.33
C ILE A 240 6.45 19.10 -27.20
N GLY A 241 5.64 20.06 -26.75
CA GLY A 241 4.32 20.37 -27.32
C GLY A 241 3.29 20.77 -26.27
N ASP A 242 3.47 20.36 -25.01
CA ASP A 242 2.69 20.89 -23.90
C ASP A 242 3.00 22.38 -23.78
N ARG A 243 1.98 23.23 -24.00
CA ARG A 243 2.09 24.66 -23.75
C ARG A 243 2.56 24.82 -22.30
N LEU A 244 3.75 25.38 -22.11
CA LEU A 244 4.18 25.88 -20.81
C LEU A 244 2.98 26.59 -20.18
N PRO A 245 2.66 26.32 -18.90
CA PRO A 245 1.58 27.04 -18.24
C PRO A 245 1.82 28.52 -18.52
N ARG A 246 0.87 29.16 -19.24
CA ARG A 246 1.00 30.58 -19.52
C ARG A 246 1.15 31.22 -18.16
N TYR A 247 2.33 31.76 -17.89
CA TYR A 247 2.52 32.70 -16.81
C TYR A 247 1.47 33.78 -17.07
N ARG A 248 0.35 33.75 -16.35
CA ARG A 248 -0.53 34.89 -16.27
C ARG A 248 0.19 35.81 -15.32
N PRO A 249 0.84 36.89 -15.78
CA PRO A 249 1.24 37.91 -14.83
C PRO A 249 -0.04 38.30 -14.12
N VAL A 250 -0.06 38.15 -12.79
CA VAL A 250 -1.03 38.83 -11.96
C VAL A 250 -0.70 40.31 -12.17
N LEU A 251 -1.36 40.92 -13.15
CA LEU A 251 -1.41 42.36 -13.26
C LEU A 251 -2.12 42.79 -11.99
N HIS A 252 -1.34 43.17 -10.98
CA HIS A 252 -1.83 43.98 -9.87
C HIS A 252 -2.38 45.26 -10.51
N THR A 253 -3.69 45.29 -10.75
CA THR A 253 -4.41 46.48 -11.19
C THR A 253 -4.67 47.45 -10.04
N ASP A 254 -4.09 47.22 -8.87
CA ASP A 254 -4.19 48.12 -7.73
C ASP A 254 -3.09 49.19 -7.79
N PRO A 255 -3.41 50.47 -8.09
CA PRO A 255 -2.42 51.54 -8.23
C PRO A 255 -1.74 51.93 -6.91
N ARG A 256 -2.14 51.33 -5.79
CA ARG A 256 -1.65 51.67 -4.45
C ARG A 256 -0.20 51.32 -4.17
N TRP A 257 0.44 50.51 -5.03
CA TRP A 257 1.84 50.07 -4.87
C TRP A 257 2.84 50.74 -5.81
N LEU A 258 2.42 51.74 -6.61
CA LEU A 258 3.38 52.53 -7.37
C LEU A 258 4.11 53.51 -6.42
N PRO A 259 5.45 53.43 -6.29
CA PRO A 259 6.19 54.43 -5.55
C PRO A 259 5.93 55.80 -6.18
N ARG A 260 5.44 56.73 -5.37
CA ARG A 260 5.12 58.10 -5.78
C ARG A 260 6.45 58.84 -6.01
N ILE A 261 6.94 58.83 -7.24
CA ILE A 261 8.16 59.57 -7.62
C ILE A 261 7.81 61.06 -7.57
N SER A 262 8.34 61.77 -6.57
CA SER A 262 8.24 63.23 -6.46
C SER A 262 9.18 63.89 -7.48
N PRO A 263 8.72 64.85 -8.29
CA PRO A 263 9.58 65.58 -9.20
C PRO A 263 10.23 66.75 -8.48
N GLN A 264 11.29 66.49 -7.70
CA GLN A 264 12.20 67.54 -7.21
C GLN A 264 13.63 67.01 -7.13
N SER A 265 14.40 67.26 -8.20
CA SER A 265 15.84 67.65 -8.17
C SER A 265 16.44 67.48 -9.56
N ALA A 266 16.29 68.52 -10.38
CA ALA A 266 17.27 68.80 -11.42
C ALA A 266 18.45 69.54 -10.77
N CYS A 267 19.68 69.06 -10.93
CA CYS A 267 20.89 69.85 -11.25
C CYS A 267 22.19 69.03 -11.12
N GLY A 268 23.11 69.24 -12.06
CA GLY A 268 24.52 68.78 -12.04
C GLY A 268 24.81 67.78 -13.17
N ALA A 269 25.22 68.20 -14.37
CA ALA A 269 26.62 68.44 -14.77
C ALA A 269 27.45 67.13 -14.69
N THR A 270 28.13 66.61 -15.71
CA THR A 270 28.85 67.20 -16.84
C THR A 270 29.12 66.15 -17.93
N SER A 271 29.28 66.64 -19.15
CA SER A 271 29.86 65.98 -20.31
C SER A 271 31.24 65.34 -20.08
N SER A 272 31.47 64.17 -20.65
CA SER A 272 32.79 63.81 -21.18
C SER A 272 32.66 62.88 -22.40
N SER A 273 33.03 63.45 -23.54
CA SER A 273 33.32 62.78 -24.81
C SER A 273 34.43 61.73 -24.66
N GLY A 274 34.25 60.58 -25.30
CA GLY A 274 35.30 59.59 -25.54
C GLY A 274 34.98 58.77 -26.77
N SER A 275 35.55 59.16 -27.91
CA SER A 275 35.57 58.45 -29.18
C SER A 275 36.69 57.39 -29.21
N VAL A 276 36.71 56.57 -30.29
CA VAL A 276 37.82 55.70 -30.78
C VAL A 276 37.81 54.27 -30.20
N HIS A 277 37.86 53.13 -30.91
CA HIS A 277 37.91 52.69 -32.32
C HIS A 277 37.47 51.19 -32.37
N PRO A 278 37.16 50.62 -33.55
CA PRO A 278 36.79 49.21 -33.72
C PRO A 278 38.02 48.31 -33.96
N ARG A 279 37.99 47.05 -33.53
CA ARG A 279 38.90 46.01 -34.06
C ARG A 279 38.11 44.82 -34.58
N ARG A 280 38.28 44.57 -35.89
CA ARG A 280 37.89 43.37 -36.62
C ARG A 280 38.99 42.30 -36.54
N GLY A 281 38.54 41.04 -36.42
CA GLY A 281 39.16 39.83 -36.98
C GLY A 281 40.21 39.10 -36.12
N PRO A 282 40.49 37.80 -36.37
CA PRO A 282 40.00 36.94 -37.46
C PRO A 282 39.43 35.56 -37.01
N THR A 283 38.55 34.96 -37.83
CA THR A 283 38.36 33.50 -37.99
C THR A 283 39.53 32.90 -38.81
N PRO A 284 39.73 31.58 -39.08
CA PRO A 284 39.08 30.29 -38.72
C PRO A 284 40.20 29.28 -38.20
N PRO A 285 40.19 27.91 -38.32
CA PRO A 285 39.30 26.99 -39.04
C PRO A 285 38.82 25.71 -38.33
N ALA A 286 37.85 25.12 -39.03
CA ALA A 286 37.27 23.80 -38.85
C ALA A 286 38.31 22.69 -38.72
N ARG A 287 38.00 21.69 -37.88
CA ARG A 287 38.59 20.35 -37.91
C ARG A 287 37.57 19.33 -37.37
N TRP A 288 37.21 18.41 -38.27
CA TRP A 288 36.72 17.03 -38.14
C TRP A 288 35.46 16.76 -37.29
#